data_AF-B4UZE1-F1
#
_entry.id   AF-B4UZE1-F1
#
_cell.length_a   1.000
_cell.length_b   1.000
_cell.length_c   1.000
_cell.angle_alpha   90.00
_cell.angle_beta   90.00
_cell.angle_gamma   90.00
#
_symmetry.space_group_name_H-M   'P 1'
#
loop_
_entity.id
_entity.type
_entity.pdbx_description
1 polymer ?
#
loop_
_entity_poly.entity_id
_entity_poly.type
_entity_poly.pdbx_seq_one_letter_code
_entity_poly.pdbx_strand_id
1 'polypeptide(L)'
;MKDERDENAGSDGPSGLDLEQALTMLAWSDPALTEDPGAAPARLGIDVPPALRFDVRVQRPDTLYLVIPPVSSDDAGGENVVNQMDLWRSGDQFVWILPQDAKTALLEMREQYRNRGGGEGR
;
A
#
# COMPACT_ATOMS: atom_id res chain seq x y z
N MET A 1 3.34 -35.68 -25.92
CA MET A 1 3.71 -35.82 -24.50
C MET A 1 4.92 -34.94 -24.28
N LYS A 2 4.75 -33.87 -23.48
CA LYS A 2 5.75 -32.96 -22.88
C LYS A 2 6.55 -32.08 -23.85
N ASP A 3 6.27 -30.78 -23.92
CA ASP A 3 6.57 -29.69 -22.95
C ASP A 3 7.94 -29.09 -23.25
N GLU A 4 7.93 -28.00 -24.04
CA GLU A 4 8.97 -26.98 -24.06
C GLU A 4 8.26 -25.62 -24.00
N ARG A 5 7.88 -25.25 -22.78
CA ARG A 5 7.64 -23.86 -22.39
C ARG A 5 8.68 -23.54 -21.32
N ASP A 6 9.86 -23.14 -21.78
CA ASP A 6 10.80 -22.40 -20.95
C ASP A 6 10.22 -20.98 -20.79
N GLU A 7 9.28 -20.86 -19.84
CA GLU A 7 8.85 -19.58 -19.31
C GLU A 7 10.01 -19.04 -18.46
N ASN A 8 10.66 -18.02 -19.02
CA ASN A 8 11.53 -17.04 -18.37
C ASN A 8 11.25 -16.94 -16.87
N ALA A 9 12.06 -17.64 -16.06
CA ALA A 9 12.17 -17.41 -14.64
C ALA A 9 12.80 -16.03 -14.44
N GLY A 10 11.95 -15.02 -14.34
CA GLY A 10 12.32 -13.67 -13.92
C GLY A 10 13.01 -13.75 -12.55
N SER A 11 14.19 -13.14 -12.49
CA SER A 11 15.13 -13.18 -11.38
C SER A 11 14.52 -12.80 -10.03
N ASP A 12 14.42 -13.78 -9.14
CA ASP A 12 14.22 -13.59 -7.69
C ASP A 12 15.52 -13.02 -7.07
N GLY A 13 15.47 -11.74 -6.68
CA GLY A 13 16.39 -11.12 -5.72
C GLY A 13 15.80 -11.12 -4.30
N PRO A 14 16.62 -11.04 -3.24
CA PRO A 14 16.14 -11.15 -1.85
C PRO A 14 15.55 -9.80 -1.39
N SER A 15 14.29 -9.60 -1.04
CA SER A 15 13.13 -10.47 -0.78
C SER A 15 11.95 -10.10 -1.70
N GLY A 16 11.43 -11.06 -2.47
CA GLY A 16 10.33 -10.87 -3.45
C GLY A 16 8.93 -10.54 -2.91
N LEU A 17 8.84 -9.84 -1.77
CA LEU A 17 7.57 -9.32 -1.25
C LEU A 17 7.26 -7.98 -1.93
N ASP A 18 5.98 -7.72 -2.22
CA ASP A 18 5.52 -6.39 -2.60
C ASP A 18 5.25 -5.50 -1.35
N LEU A 19 5.02 -4.20 -1.58
CA LEU A 19 4.81 -3.24 -0.51
C LEU A 19 3.64 -3.65 0.39
N GLU A 20 2.53 -4.07 -0.22
CA GLU A 20 1.32 -4.46 0.48
C GLU A 20 1.57 -5.66 1.40
N GLN A 21 2.32 -6.66 0.96
CA GLN A 21 2.73 -7.79 1.81
C GLN A 21 3.58 -7.33 2.99
N ALA A 22 4.53 -6.44 2.75
CA ALA A 22 5.40 -5.91 3.79
C ALA A 22 4.62 -5.11 4.83
N LEU A 23 3.68 -4.27 4.41
CA LEU A 23 2.80 -3.51 5.30
C LEU A 23 1.86 -4.43 6.08
N THR A 24 1.30 -5.46 5.44
CA THR A 24 0.49 -6.47 6.14
C THR A 24 1.30 -7.17 7.22
N MET A 25 2.50 -7.66 6.89
CA MET A 25 3.37 -8.30 7.88
C MET A 25 3.75 -7.35 9.02
N LEU A 26 4.08 -6.10 8.70
CA LEU A 26 4.39 -5.08 9.69
C LEU A 26 3.19 -4.84 10.62
N ALA A 27 1.97 -4.71 10.07
CA ALA A 27 0.75 -4.51 10.84
C ALA A 27 0.48 -5.64 11.86
N TRP A 28 0.77 -6.89 11.48
CA TRP A 28 0.58 -8.04 12.36
C TRP A 28 1.69 -8.20 13.40
N SER A 29 2.90 -7.75 13.08
CA SER A 29 4.08 -7.94 13.92
C SER A 29 4.36 -6.78 14.87
N ASP A 30 3.87 -5.57 14.55
CA ASP A 30 4.21 -4.36 15.30
C ASP A 30 3.00 -3.42 15.46
N PRO A 31 2.52 -3.20 16.71
CA PRO A 31 1.40 -2.31 16.96
C PRO A 31 1.70 -0.84 16.60
N ALA A 32 2.98 -0.44 16.52
CA ALA A 32 3.37 0.92 16.19
C ALA A 32 2.85 1.37 14.82
N LEU A 33 2.58 0.45 13.88
CA LEU A 33 1.98 0.82 12.60
C LEU A 33 0.56 1.40 12.74
N THR A 34 -0.17 0.97 13.77
CA THR A 34 -1.51 1.52 14.07
C THR A 34 -1.48 2.72 15.01
N GLU A 35 -0.43 2.84 15.84
CA GLU A 35 -0.28 3.95 16.80
C GLU A 35 0.35 5.20 16.16
N ASP A 36 1.35 5.02 15.30
CA ASP A 36 2.02 6.06 14.52
C ASP A 36 2.15 5.64 13.05
N PRO A 37 1.03 5.65 12.30
CA PRO A 37 1.02 5.25 10.90
C PRO A 37 1.84 6.20 10.01
N GLY A 38 2.15 7.42 10.45
CA GLY A 38 2.97 8.36 9.69
C GLY A 38 4.46 7.99 9.69
N ALA A 39 4.99 7.56 10.85
CA ALA A 39 6.41 7.26 10.99
C ALA A 39 6.75 5.77 10.81
N ALA A 40 5.84 4.85 11.13
CA ALA A 40 6.11 3.42 11.08
C ALA A 40 6.53 2.87 9.69
N PRO A 41 5.99 3.37 8.55
CA PRO A 41 6.43 2.95 7.22
C PRO A 41 7.90 3.23 6.92
N ALA A 42 8.54 4.19 7.61
CA ALA A 42 9.96 4.50 7.43
C ALA A 42 10.87 3.29 7.73
N ARG A 43 10.41 2.34 8.56
CA ARG A 43 11.11 1.07 8.84
C ARG A 43 11.20 0.15 7.61
N LEU A 44 10.27 0.33 6.67
CA LEU A 44 10.29 -0.33 5.37
C LEU A 44 11.06 0.47 4.32
N GLY A 45 11.61 1.64 4.69
CA GLY A 45 12.25 2.59 3.77
C GLY A 45 11.25 3.39 2.95
N ILE A 46 10.05 3.61 3.50
CA ILE A 46 8.97 4.33 2.83
C ILE A 46 8.71 5.63 3.57
N ASP A 47 8.77 6.73 2.83
CA ASP A 47 8.35 8.04 3.30
C ASP A 47 6.94 8.33 2.81
N VAL A 48 6.01 8.53 3.74
CA VAL A 48 4.65 8.98 3.42
C VAL A 48 4.74 10.47 3.02
N PRO A 49 4.23 10.86 1.84
CA PRO A 49 4.26 12.26 1.43
C PRO A 49 3.57 13.18 2.45
N PRO A 50 4.17 14.33 2.80
CA PRO A 50 3.68 15.19 3.90
C PRO A 50 2.30 15.80 3.64
N ALA A 51 1.87 15.84 2.37
CA ALA A 51 0.53 16.28 1.98
C ALA A 51 -0.56 15.24 2.29
N LEU A 52 -0.19 14.01 2.65
CA LEU A 52 -1.11 12.92 2.94
C LEU A 52 -1.15 12.58 4.43
N ARG A 53 -2.35 12.26 4.89
CA ARG A 53 -2.55 11.62 6.18
C ARG A 53 -2.74 10.13 5.94
N PHE A 54 -1.86 9.31 6.50
CA PHE A 54 -1.97 7.86 6.47
C PHE A 54 -2.56 7.36 7.79
N ASP A 55 -3.61 6.54 7.71
CA ASP A 55 -4.28 5.89 8.85
C ASP A 55 -4.36 4.40 8.56
N VAL A 56 -4.02 3.58 9.56
CA VAL A 56 -4.03 2.12 9.44
C VAL A 56 -5.04 1.52 10.40
N ARG A 57 -5.95 0.70 9.88
CA ARG A 57 -6.96 0.00 10.67
C ARG A 57 -6.84 -1.50 10.44
N VAL A 58 -6.57 -2.25 11.50
CA VAL A 58 -6.64 -3.71 11.49
C VAL A 58 -8.10 -4.11 11.70
N GLN A 59 -8.70 -4.75 10.69
CA GLN A 59 -10.10 -5.16 10.76
C GLN A 59 -10.26 -6.31 11.77
N ARG A 60 -11.15 -6.12 12.74
CA ARG A 60 -11.52 -7.13 13.73
C ARG A 60 -12.81 -7.85 13.29
N PRO A 61 -12.96 -9.16 13.56
CA PRO A 61 -14.15 -9.92 13.15
C PRO A 61 -15.48 -9.40 13.72
N ASP A 62 -15.43 -8.67 14.83
CA ASP A 62 -16.56 -8.11 15.55
C ASP A 62 -16.85 -6.64 15.20
N THR A 63 -16.09 -6.04 14.27
CA THR A 63 -16.14 -4.61 13.99
C THR A 63 -16.36 -4.33 12.51
N LEU A 64 -17.42 -3.58 12.20
CA LEU A 64 -17.65 -3.04 10.86
C LEU A 64 -17.04 -1.62 10.78
N TYR A 65 -16.10 -1.43 9.84
CA TYR A 65 -15.51 -0.12 9.56
C TYR A 65 -16.23 0.53 8.38
N LEU A 66 -16.66 1.78 8.55
CA LEU A 66 -17.23 2.62 7.51
C LEU A 66 -16.31 3.82 7.29
N VAL A 67 -15.87 4.03 6.06
CA VAL A 67 -15.13 5.23 5.68
C VAL A 67 -16.12 6.20 5.05
N ILE A 68 -16.29 7.36 5.68
CA ILE A 68 -17.07 8.46 5.14
C ILE A 68 -16.07 9.48 4.60
N PRO A 69 -15.96 9.65 3.27
CA PRO A 69 -15.07 10.65 2.69
C PRO A 69 -15.46 12.07 3.16
N PRO A 70 -14.49 12.98 3.33
CA PRO A 70 -14.79 14.37 3.63
C PRO A 70 -15.62 14.98 2.49
N VAL A 71 -16.65 15.74 2.85
CA VAL A 71 -17.42 16.53 1.89
C VAL A 71 -16.52 17.68 1.42
N SER A 72 -16.18 17.74 0.14
CA SER A 72 -15.49 18.90 -0.43
C SER A 72 -16.40 20.12 -0.26
N SER A 73 -15.90 21.15 0.43
CA SER A 73 -16.67 22.35 0.80
C SER A 73 -16.87 23.35 -0.33
N ASP A 74 -16.32 23.07 -1.52
CA ASP A 74 -16.49 23.90 -2.70
C ASP A 74 -17.40 23.19 -3.71
N ASP A 75 -18.33 23.95 -4.30
CA ASP A 75 -19.21 23.62 -5.43
C ASP A 75 -18.45 23.24 -6.73
N ALA A 76 -17.31 22.55 -6.64
CA ALA A 76 -16.64 21.92 -7.77
C ALA A 76 -17.28 20.56 -8.01
N GLY A 77 -18.25 20.53 -8.92
CA GLY A 77 -18.97 19.33 -9.30
C GLY A 77 -18.05 18.13 -9.56
N GLY A 78 -18.39 17.00 -8.95
CA GLY A 78 -18.16 15.65 -9.48
C GLY A 78 -16.71 15.13 -9.68
N GLU A 79 -15.66 15.92 -9.51
CA GLU A 79 -14.33 15.53 -10.01
C GLU A 79 -13.39 14.85 -9.00
N ASN A 80 -13.60 15.00 -7.69
CA ASN A 80 -12.86 14.20 -6.69
C ASN A 80 -13.50 12.82 -6.52
N VAL A 81 -13.40 12.01 -7.57
CA VAL A 81 -13.82 10.62 -7.55
C VAL A 81 -12.95 9.88 -6.55
N VAL A 82 -13.51 9.57 -5.39
CA VAL A 82 -12.89 8.60 -4.47
C VAL A 82 -12.92 7.27 -5.19
N ASN A 83 -11.74 6.80 -5.61
CA ASN A 83 -11.61 5.48 -6.19
C ASN A 83 -11.60 4.50 -5.01
N GLN A 84 -12.80 4.07 -4.61
CA GLN A 84 -13.08 3.64 -3.24
C GLN A 84 -12.24 2.47 -2.73
N MET A 85 -11.66 1.64 -3.60
CA MET A 85 -10.76 0.57 -3.18
C MET A 85 -9.75 0.27 -4.29
N ASP A 86 -8.45 0.33 -3.99
CA ASP A 86 -7.43 -0.30 -4.83
C ASP A 86 -7.24 -1.74 -4.34
N LEU A 87 -8.07 -2.66 -4.86
CA LEU A 87 -7.99 -4.09 -4.59
C LEU A 87 -7.00 -4.73 -5.57
N TRP A 88 -5.71 -4.59 -5.28
CA TRP A 88 -4.69 -5.35 -5.99
C TRP A 88 -4.21 -6.48 -5.09
N ARG A 89 -4.73 -7.68 -5.38
CA ARG A 89 -4.45 -8.99 -4.76
C ARG A 89 -5.18 -9.27 -3.43
N SER A 90 -5.20 -10.55 -3.08
CA SER A 90 -6.20 -11.28 -2.27
C SER A 90 -6.61 -10.63 -0.94
N GLY A 91 -7.82 -10.93 -0.47
CA GLY A 91 -8.45 -10.36 0.74
C GLY A 91 -7.73 -10.55 2.08
N ASP A 92 -6.52 -11.12 2.08
CA ASP A 92 -5.65 -11.28 3.24
C ASP A 92 -4.54 -10.21 3.31
N GLN A 93 -4.52 -9.26 2.37
CA GLN A 93 -3.49 -8.22 2.24
C GLN A 93 -4.02 -6.82 2.55
N PHE A 94 -3.09 -5.87 2.68
CA PHE A 94 -3.37 -4.47 2.95
C PHE A 94 -4.26 -3.89 1.86
N VAL A 95 -5.41 -3.32 2.24
CA VAL A 95 -6.35 -2.69 1.31
C VAL A 95 -6.24 -1.18 1.43
N TRP A 96 -6.11 -0.51 0.28
CA TRP A 96 -6.06 0.94 0.22
C TRP A 96 -7.43 1.54 -0.08
N ILE A 97 -7.84 2.52 0.74
CA ILE A 97 -9.00 3.38 0.52
C ILE A 97 -8.47 4.80 0.38
N LEU A 98 -8.48 5.34 -0.85
CA LEU A 98 -7.91 6.66 -1.14
C LEU A 98 -8.64 7.41 -2.25
N PRO A 99 -8.57 8.75 -2.26
CA PRO A 99 -9.01 9.54 -3.41
C PRO A 99 -8.09 9.34 -4.61
N GLN A 100 -8.57 9.65 -5.82
CA GLN A 100 -7.81 9.43 -7.06
C GLN A 100 -6.49 10.20 -7.12
N ASP A 101 -6.45 11.42 -6.60
CA ASP A 101 -5.27 12.28 -6.53
C ASP A 101 -4.15 11.70 -5.64
N ALA A 102 -4.49 10.91 -4.64
CA ALA A 102 -3.54 10.21 -3.78
C ALA A 102 -2.91 8.96 -4.42
N LYS A 103 -3.37 8.52 -5.61
CA LYS A 103 -2.83 7.32 -6.28
C LYS A 103 -1.38 7.49 -6.72
N THR A 104 -0.99 8.69 -7.12
CA THR A 104 0.39 8.99 -7.52
C THR A 104 1.36 8.81 -6.36
N ALA A 105 0.98 9.26 -5.16
CA ALA A 105 1.75 9.03 -3.94
C ALA A 105 1.86 7.53 -3.59
N LEU A 106 0.80 6.75 -3.79
CA LEU A 106 0.87 5.29 -3.60
C LEU A 106 1.86 4.64 -4.58
N LEU A 107 1.89 5.07 -5.84
CA LEU A 107 2.88 4.60 -6.81
C LEU A 107 4.31 4.96 -6.39
N GLU A 108 4.50 6.16 -5.84
CA GLU A 108 5.79 6.61 -5.31
C GLU A 108 6.24 5.73 -4.13
N MET A 109 5.35 5.45 -3.16
CA MET A 109 5.65 4.57 -2.03
C MET A 109 6.02 3.14 -2.49
N ARG A 110 5.31 2.59 -3.48
CA ARG A 110 5.63 1.29 -4.10
C ARG A 110 7.00 1.32 -4.78
N GLU A 111 7.33 2.43 -5.45
CA GLU A 111 8.63 2.62 -6.10
C GLU A 111 9.78 2.72 -5.10
N GLN A 112 9.60 3.48 -4.01
CA GLN A 112 10.57 3.57 -2.91
C GLN A 112 10.87 2.18 -2.34
N TYR A 113 9.82 1.39 -2.06
CA TYR A 113 9.97 0.05 -1.51
C TYR A 113 10.71 -0.90 -2.47
N ARG A 114 10.40 -0.86 -3.78
CA ARG A 114 11.11 -1.66 -4.79
C ARG A 114 12.58 -1.27 -4.92
N ASN A 115 12.86 0.03 -4.97
CA ASN A 115 14.23 0.53 -5.17
C ASN A 115 15.13 0.34 -3.96
N ARG A 116 14.56 0.12 -2.76
CA ARG A 116 15.31 -0.31 -1.58
C ARG A 116 16.01 -1.66 -1.79
N GLY A 117 15.38 -2.60 -2.50
CA GLY A 117 15.96 -3.91 -2.80
C GLY A 117 16.98 -3.91 -3.95
N GLY A 118 17.08 -2.83 -4.71
CA GLY A 118 17.96 -2.69 -5.89
C GLY A 118 19.25 -1.89 -5.65
N GLY A 119 19.49 -1.40 -4.42
CA GLY A 119 20.60 -0.50 -4.09
C GLY A 119 21.93 -1.16 -3.72
N GLU A 120 21.99 -2.48 -3.53
CA GLU A 120 23.22 -3.22 -3.19
C GLU A 120 23.99 -3.74 -4.42
N GLY A 121 23.75 -3.18 -5.62
CA GLY A 121 24.28 -3.72 -6.88
C GLY A 121 24.67 -2.67 -7.94
N ARG A 122 25.24 -1.53 -7.56
CA ARG A 122 25.90 -0.62 -8.49
C ARG A 122 27.30 -0.22 -8.03
#